data_AF-A0A2P7RF07-F1
#
_entry.id   AF-A0A2P7RF07-F1
#
_cell.length_a   1.000
_cell.length_b   1.000
_cell.length_c   1.000
_cell.angle_alpha   90.00
_cell.angle_beta   90.00
_cell.angle_gamma   90.00
#
_symmetry.space_group_name_H-M   'P 1'
#
loop_
_entity.id
_entity.type
_entity.pdbx_description
1 polymer ?
#
loop_
_entity_poly.entity_id
_entity_poly.type
_entity_poly.pdbx_seq_one_letter_code
_entity_poly.pdbx_strand_id
1 'polypeptide(L)'
;ADTLNPPAATPAEQQRRFDAFRQSYNEQRPHEALGQETPASHYQPSPRPYPRCVEAAADEDDGIEVRRVRSSGEIKWRGGRVFIGEAFIGEPLALSETET
;
A
#
# COMPACT_ATOMS: atom_id res chain seq x y z
N ALA A 1 -9.28 -24.25 -5.43
CA ALA A 1 -7.93 -23.96 -5.97
C ALA A 1 -7.12 -25.24 -5.88
N ASP A 2 -6.55 -25.67 -7.00
CA ASP A 2 -5.95 -27.01 -7.18
C ASP A 2 -4.75 -27.27 -6.24
N THR A 3 -4.09 -26.20 -5.78
CA THR A 3 -2.94 -26.29 -4.87
C THR A 3 -3.28 -26.70 -3.44
N LEU A 4 -4.54 -26.62 -3.03
CA LEU A 4 -4.97 -26.79 -1.64
C LEU A 4 -5.73 -28.10 -1.36
N ASN A 5 -6.05 -28.91 -2.38
CA ASN A 5 -6.93 -30.07 -2.24
C ASN A 5 -6.34 -31.36 -2.86
N PRO A 6 -5.87 -32.33 -2.04
CA PRO A 6 -5.58 -32.18 -0.61
C PRO A 6 -4.38 -31.24 -0.40
N PRO A 7 -4.22 -30.64 0.79
CA PRO A 7 -2.99 -29.91 1.12
C PRO A 7 -1.78 -30.85 1.06
N ALA A 8 -0.60 -30.31 0.80
CA ALA A 8 0.64 -31.08 0.84
C ALA A 8 0.95 -31.52 2.28
N ALA A 9 1.76 -32.59 2.43
CA ALA A 9 2.06 -33.16 3.74
C ALA A 9 2.95 -32.25 4.59
N THR A 10 3.73 -31.37 3.95
CA THR A 10 4.64 -30.43 4.64
C THR A 10 4.53 -29.00 4.09
N PRO A 11 4.89 -27.97 4.90
CA PRO A 11 4.96 -26.60 4.42
C PRO A 11 5.89 -26.41 3.22
N ALA A 12 7.02 -27.14 3.17
CA ALA A 12 7.97 -27.05 2.07
C ALA A 12 7.42 -27.63 0.75
N GLU A 13 6.61 -28.68 0.81
CA GLU A 13 5.91 -29.20 -0.36
C GLU A 13 4.76 -28.29 -0.79
N GLN A 14 4.05 -27.69 0.17
CA GLN A 14 2.99 -26.74 -0.11
C GLN A 14 3.54 -25.49 -0.80
N GLN A 15 4.70 -24.99 -0.35
CA GLN A 15 5.40 -23.87 -1.00
C GLN A 15 5.76 -24.20 -2.45
N ARG A 16 6.29 -25.40 -2.72
CA ARG A 16 6.58 -25.85 -4.09
C ARG A 16 5.34 -25.85 -4.98
N ARG A 17 4.19 -26.26 -4.45
CA ARG A 17 2.90 -26.19 -5.18
C ARG A 17 2.48 -24.75 -5.44
N PHE A 18 2.67 -23.84 -4.48
CA PHE A 18 2.39 -22.42 -4.65
C PHE A 18 3.32 -21.76 -5.66
N ASP A 19 4.60 -22.11 -5.67
CA ASP A 19 5.58 -21.58 -6.61
C ASP A 19 5.22 -21.99 -8.05
N ALA A 20 4.89 -23.27 -8.27
CA ALA A 20 4.43 -23.77 -9.56
C ALA A 20 3.12 -23.09 -10.01
N PHE A 21 2.17 -22.92 -9.09
CA PHE A 21 0.94 -22.19 -9.38
C PHE A 21 1.19 -20.73 -9.73
N ARG A 22 2.06 -20.04 -8.99
CA ARG A 22 2.42 -18.64 -9.24
C ARG A 22 3.02 -18.48 -10.63
N GLN A 23 3.93 -19.38 -11.03
CA GLN A 23 4.50 -19.39 -12.38
C GLN A 23 3.40 -19.56 -13.44
N SER A 24 2.55 -20.58 -13.30
CA SER A 24 1.48 -20.83 -14.27
C SER A 24 0.50 -19.65 -14.36
N TYR A 25 0.07 -19.12 -13.22
CA TYR A 25 -0.89 -18.02 -13.16
C TYR A 25 -0.33 -16.72 -13.73
N ASN A 26 0.92 -16.36 -13.40
CA ASN A 26 1.48 -15.09 -13.83
C ASN A 26 2.06 -15.13 -15.24
N GLU A 27 2.63 -16.25 -15.68
CA GLU A 27 3.47 -16.31 -16.89
C GLU A 27 2.86 -17.13 -18.03
N GLN A 28 1.86 -17.98 -17.78
CA GLN A 28 1.33 -18.91 -18.78
C GLN A 28 -0.16 -18.72 -19.07
N ARG A 29 -0.94 -18.31 -18.07
CA ARG A 29 -2.40 -18.21 -18.20
C ARG A 29 -2.80 -16.84 -18.77
N PRO A 30 -3.42 -16.80 -19.96
CA PRO A 30 -3.98 -15.56 -20.49
C PRO A 30 -5.24 -15.20 -19.70
N HIS A 31 -5.38 -13.92 -19.36
CA HIS A 31 -6.51 -13.42 -18.59
C HIS A 31 -7.39 -12.53 -19.46
N GLU A 32 -8.70 -12.76 -19.45
CA GLU A 32 -9.65 -12.02 -20.28
C GLU A 32 -9.65 -10.51 -19.96
N ALA A 33 -9.56 -10.15 -18.68
CA ALA A 33 -9.46 -8.76 -18.25
C ALA A 33 -8.17 -8.05 -18.73
N LEU A 34 -7.18 -8.82 -19.20
CA LEU A 34 -5.93 -8.34 -19.77
C LEU A 34 -5.86 -8.59 -21.29
N GLY A 35 -7.00 -8.78 -21.97
CA GLY A 35 -7.01 -8.97 -23.42
C GLY A 35 -6.38 -10.29 -23.88
N GLN A 36 -6.44 -11.34 -23.06
CA GLN A 36 -5.75 -12.62 -23.27
C GLN A 36 -4.22 -12.53 -23.18
N GLU A 37 -3.69 -11.50 -22.51
CA GLU A 37 -2.29 -11.43 -22.12
C GLU A 37 -2.08 -11.99 -20.70
N THR A 38 -0.82 -12.29 -20.36
CA THR A 38 -0.45 -12.83 -19.05
C THR A 38 -0.17 -11.70 -18.06
N PRO A 39 -0.46 -11.88 -16.76
CA PRO A 39 -0.16 -10.86 -15.75
C PRO A 39 1.30 -10.37 -15.75
N ALA A 40 2.26 -11.27 -15.98
CA ALA A 40 3.68 -10.94 -16.02
C ALA A 40 4.05 -9.99 -17.16
N SER A 41 3.31 -9.97 -18.27
CA SER A 41 3.55 -9.04 -19.39
C SER A 41 3.20 -7.60 -19.06
N HIS A 42 2.29 -7.37 -18.10
CA HIS A 42 1.88 -6.02 -17.69
C HIS A 42 2.62 -5.52 -16.44
N TYR A 43 3.10 -6.42 -15.60
CA TYR A 43 3.75 -6.03 -14.35
C TYR A 43 5.19 -5.59 -14.57
N GLN A 44 5.49 -4.36 -14.17
CA GLN A 44 6.85 -3.85 -14.03
C GLN A 44 7.13 -3.54 -12.56
N PRO A 45 8.23 -4.06 -11.97
CA PRO A 45 8.64 -3.65 -10.64
C PRO A 45 8.81 -2.13 -10.57
N SER A 46 8.29 -1.52 -9.50
CA SER A 46 8.51 -0.10 -9.24
C SER A 46 10.02 0.20 -9.17
N PRO A 47 10.53 1.19 -9.92
CA PRO A 47 11.91 1.63 -9.78
C PRO A 47 12.15 2.35 -8.44
N ARG A 48 11.07 2.85 -7.81
CA ARG A 48 11.13 3.45 -6.48
C ARG A 48 11.19 2.32 -5.44
N PRO A 49 12.27 2.19 -4.66
CA PRO A 49 12.35 1.20 -3.60
C PRO A 49 11.32 1.52 -2.51
N TYR A 50 10.78 0.48 -1.88
CA TYR A 50 9.95 0.64 -0.71
C TYR A 50 10.79 1.21 0.45
N PRO A 51 10.49 2.43 0.96
CA PRO A 51 11.30 3.00 2.02
C PRO A 51 11.05 2.26 3.34
N ARG A 52 12.13 1.90 4.06
CA ARG A 52 12.03 1.26 5.38
C ARG A 52 11.37 2.18 6.42
N CYS A 53 11.53 3.48 6.24
CA CYS A 53 10.96 4.54 7.05
C CYS A 53 10.50 5.62 6.08
N VAL A 54 9.25 6.06 6.20
CA VAL A 54 8.80 7.27 5.51
C VAL A 54 9.47 8.41 6.25
N GLU A 55 10.37 9.14 5.58
CA GLU A 55 10.94 10.36 6.16
C GLU A 55 9.77 11.30 6.47
N ALA A 56 9.76 11.88 7.67
CA ALA A 56 8.80 12.92 7.98
C ALA A 56 8.90 14.00 6.89
N ALA A 57 7.77 14.48 6.39
CA ALA A 57 7.75 15.54 5.37
C ALA A 57 8.74 16.64 5.79
N ALA A 58 9.65 16.97 4.88
CA ALA A 58 10.72 17.93 5.12
C ALA A 58 10.14 19.21 5.72
N ASP A 59 10.90 19.75 6.68
CA ASP A 59 10.54 20.85 7.55
C ASP A 59 9.92 22.03 6.80
N GLU A 60 8.82 22.53 7.38
CA GLU A 60 8.39 23.94 7.40
C GLU A 60 8.89 24.80 6.23
N ASP A 61 8.39 24.53 5.02
CA ASP A 61 8.42 25.54 3.95
C ASP A 61 7.48 26.69 4.32
N ASP A 62 7.77 27.90 3.84
CA ASP A 62 7.02 29.11 4.21
C ASP A 62 5.53 28.93 3.86
N GLY A 63 4.66 28.92 4.89
CA GLY A 63 3.22 28.72 4.74
C GLY A 63 2.70 27.30 5.02
N ILE A 64 3.55 26.35 5.41
CA ILE A 64 3.12 25.02 5.86
C ILE A 64 3.02 24.96 7.38
N GLU A 65 1.81 24.69 7.90
CA GLU A 65 1.59 24.47 9.34
C GLU A 65 1.40 22.99 9.66
N VAL A 66 2.28 22.42 10.49
CA VAL A 66 2.20 21.00 10.87
C VAL A 66 1.35 20.79 12.13
N ARG A 67 0.46 19.79 12.08
CA ARG A 67 -0.40 19.36 13.21
C ARG A 67 -0.41 17.85 13.36
N ARG A 68 -0.28 17.35 14.59
CA ARG A 68 -0.37 15.92 14.88
C ARG A 68 -1.81 15.49 15.12
N VAL A 69 -2.21 14.36 14.53
CA VAL A 69 -3.52 13.76 14.76
C VAL A 69 -3.57 13.13 16.13
N ARG A 70 -4.63 13.46 16.88
CA ARG A 70 -4.89 12.94 18.22
C ARG A 70 -5.43 11.52 18.16
N SER A 71 -5.48 10.85 19.30
CA SER A 71 -6.10 9.52 19.44
C SER A 71 -7.57 9.46 19.03
N SER A 72 -8.26 10.61 18.94
CA SER A 72 -9.63 10.72 18.42
C SER A 72 -9.71 10.78 16.88
N GLY A 73 -8.58 10.74 16.16
CA GLY A 73 -8.55 10.95 14.70
C GLY A 73 -8.71 12.42 14.27
N GLU A 74 -8.67 13.36 15.22
CA GLU A 74 -8.87 14.80 15.00
C GLU A 74 -7.55 15.60 15.13
N ILE A 75 -7.49 16.74 14.44
CA ILE A 75 -6.53 17.81 14.70
C ILE A 75 -7.20 19.02 15.36
N LYS A 76 -6.42 19.84 16.08
CA LYS A 76 -6.88 21.15 16.56
C LYS A 76 -6.52 22.22 15.53
N TRP A 77 -7.51 22.95 15.03
CA TRP A 77 -7.34 23.97 14.00
C TRP A 77 -8.20 25.20 14.29
N ARG A 78 -7.59 26.40 14.30
CA ARG A 78 -8.26 27.70 14.53
C ARG A 78 -9.32 27.69 15.66
N GLY A 79 -9.00 27.06 16.78
CA GLY A 79 -9.89 26.94 17.94
C GLY A 79 -10.93 25.81 17.87
N GLY A 80 -11.15 25.22 16.70
CA GLY A 80 -12.00 24.06 16.48
C GLY A 80 -11.25 22.73 16.40
N ARG A 81 -12.01 21.67 16.16
CA ARG A 81 -11.51 20.32 15.87
C ARG A 81 -11.98 19.90 14.49
N VAL A 82 -11.07 19.29 13.73
CA VAL A 82 -11.36 18.76 12.39
C VAL A 82 -11.00 17.29 12.40
N PHE A 83 -11.96 16.43 12.07
CA PHE A 83 -11.73 15.00 11.93
C PHE A 83 -11.02 14.71 10.61
N ILE A 84 -9.94 13.92 10.68
CA ILE A 84 -9.15 13.53 9.52
C ILE A 84 -9.29 12.02 9.27
N GLY A 85 -9.17 11.21 10.31
CA GLY A 85 -9.28 9.75 10.22
C GLY A 85 -8.37 9.04 11.21
N GLU A 86 -8.81 7.86 11.66
CA GLU A 86 -8.08 7.04 12.64
C GLU A 86 -6.78 6.45 12.07
N ALA A 87 -6.72 6.24 10.76
CA ALA A 87 -5.52 5.74 10.07
C ALA A 87 -4.31 6.68 10.24
N PHE A 88 -4.52 7.93 10.63
CA PHE A 88 -3.48 8.94 10.79
C PHE A 88 -3.14 9.22 12.26
N ILE A 89 -3.69 8.48 13.23
CA ILE A 89 -3.43 8.72 14.66
C ILE A 89 -1.92 8.71 14.95
N GLY A 90 -1.43 9.78 15.56
CA GLY A 90 -0.02 9.95 15.88
C GLY A 90 0.83 10.51 14.74
N GLU A 91 0.32 10.55 13.51
CA GLU A 91 1.04 11.08 12.36
C GLU A 91 1.02 12.62 12.32
N PRO A 92 2.10 13.26 11.85
CA PRO A 92 2.11 14.68 11.52
C PRO A 92 1.39 14.94 10.18
N LEU A 93 0.54 15.97 10.15
CA LEU A 93 -0.14 16.46 8.96
C LEU A 93 0.33 17.86 8.62
N ALA A 94 0.80 18.05 7.40
CA ALA A 94 1.10 19.36 6.83
C ALA A 94 -0.18 20.02 6.32
N LEU A 95 -0.41 21.27 6.71
CA LEU A 95 -1.55 22.08 6.27
C LEU A 95 -1.01 23.24 5.44
N SER A 96 -1.48 23.37 4.21
CA SER A 96 -1.17 24.49 3.32
C SER A 96 -2.45 25.14 2.83
N GLU A 97 -2.41 26.45 2.59
CA GLU A 97 -3.49 27.16 1.93
C GLU A 97 -3.42 26.89 0.42
N THR A 98 -4.55 26.53 -0.18
CA THR A 98 -4.68 26.41 -1.63
C THR A 98 -5.30 27.68 -2.17
N GLU A 99 -4.76 28.23 -3.27
CA GLU A 99 -5.46 29.29 -4.01
C GLU A 99 -6.85 28.81 -4.43
N THR A 100 -7.85 29.69 -4.29
CA THR A 100 -9.26 29.43 -4.64
C THR A 100 -9.58 29.99 -6.01
#